data_AF-A0A420IWE8-F1
#
_entry.id   AF-A0A420IWE8-F1
#
_cell.length_a   1.000
_cell.length_b   1.000
_cell.length_c   1.000
_cell.angle_alpha   90.00
_cell.angle_beta   90.00
_cell.angle_gamma   90.00
#
_symmetry.space_group_name_H-M   'P 1'
#
loop_
_entity.id
_entity.type
_entity.pdbx_description
1 polymer ?
#
loop_
_entity_poly.entity_id
_entity_poly.type
_entity_poly.pdbx_seq_one_letter_code
_entity_poly.pdbx_strand_id
1 'polypeptide(L)'
;MAFMLMQTPNPLTVKDALPDFSQTTHVFLPINDARSVILAEGGSHWSLLLVSIIDSTAFHYDSLTPSNYNEARLATEKLSCLLGKRLQFMNLDDSPQQENSNDCGVYVCIQMRHLLLKKILTANSRERVSMSLRGKLVDANGGRKEMLKTIEGRQEENKSISSFGKRKAAAGSPPRIDS
;
A
#
# COMPACT_ATOMS: atom_id res chain seq x y z
N MET A 1 4.02 -6.14 4.86
CA MET A 1 2.84 -6.76 5.52
C MET A 1 2.17 -7.79 4.62
N ALA A 2 1.56 -7.42 3.49
CA ALA A 2 0.83 -8.34 2.61
C ALA A 2 1.61 -9.60 2.26
N PHE A 3 2.85 -9.45 1.76
CA PHE A 3 3.71 -10.58 1.40
C PHE A 3 3.97 -11.55 2.58
N MET A 4 4.37 -11.04 3.76
CA MET A 4 4.59 -11.89 4.94
C MET A 4 3.31 -12.61 5.38
N LEU A 5 2.17 -11.91 5.37
CA LEU A 5 0.87 -12.48 5.73
C LEU A 5 0.47 -13.63 4.77
N MET A 6 0.75 -13.45 3.48
CA MET A 6 0.44 -14.40 2.41
C MET A 6 1.32 -15.66 2.46
N GLN A 7 2.60 -15.48 2.78
CA GLN A 7 3.58 -16.57 2.77
C GLN A 7 3.61 -17.38 4.08
N THR A 8 2.97 -16.88 5.14
CA THR A 8 2.94 -17.57 6.43
C THR A 8 1.81 -18.61 6.46
N PRO A 9 2.09 -19.88 6.81
CA PRO A 9 1.05 -20.90 6.95
C PRO A 9 -0.02 -20.54 7.99
N ASN A 10 0.40 -20.05 9.17
CA ASN A 10 -0.49 -19.57 10.22
C ASN A 10 -0.31 -18.05 10.43
N PRO A 11 -1.28 -17.20 10.06
CA PRO A 11 -1.14 -15.75 10.16
C PRO A 11 -0.96 -15.26 11.60
N LEU A 12 -1.35 -16.04 12.61
CA LEU A 12 -1.18 -15.68 14.02
C LEU A 12 0.29 -15.65 14.47
N THR A 13 1.18 -16.39 13.79
CA THR A 13 2.61 -16.43 14.18
C THR A 13 3.36 -15.15 13.84
N VAL A 14 2.80 -14.31 12.96
CA VAL A 14 3.37 -13.00 12.60
C VAL A 14 2.68 -11.85 13.30
N LYS A 15 1.71 -12.11 14.18
CA LYS A 15 0.91 -11.07 14.84
C LYS A 15 1.76 -10.02 15.54
N ASP A 16 2.80 -10.45 16.25
CA ASP A 16 3.70 -9.56 17.01
C ASP A 16 4.59 -8.70 16.09
N ALA A 17 4.74 -9.08 14.82
CA ALA A 17 5.46 -8.32 13.80
C ALA A 17 4.54 -7.39 12.97
N LEU A 18 3.22 -7.46 13.20
CA LEU A 18 2.22 -6.65 12.52
C LEU A 18 1.77 -5.47 13.40
N PRO A 19 1.27 -4.37 12.80
CA PRO A 19 0.73 -3.26 13.57
C PRO A 19 -0.49 -3.70 14.38
N ASP A 20 -0.75 -2.99 15.48
CA ASP A 20 -2.00 -3.15 16.23
C ASP A 20 -3.19 -2.60 15.42
N PHE A 21 -4.19 -3.45 15.19
CA PHE A 21 -5.39 -3.09 14.45
C PHE A 21 -6.53 -2.59 15.34
N SER A 22 -6.36 -2.53 16.67
CA SER A 22 -7.41 -2.18 17.65
C SER A 22 -8.13 -0.86 17.35
N GLN A 23 -7.42 0.13 16.83
CA GLN A 23 -7.94 1.45 16.45
C GLN A 23 -8.01 1.67 14.93
N THR A 24 -7.78 0.62 14.14
CA THR A 24 -7.72 0.73 12.68
C THR A 24 -9.10 0.55 12.07
N THR A 25 -9.54 1.51 11.24
CA THR A 25 -10.82 1.41 10.50
C THR A 25 -10.64 0.77 9.13
N HIS A 26 -9.55 1.10 8.44
CA HIS A 26 -9.26 0.65 7.08
C HIS A 26 -7.81 0.21 6.95
N VAL A 27 -7.58 -0.83 6.15
CA VAL A 27 -6.25 -1.34 5.82
C VAL A 27 -6.11 -1.36 4.30
N PHE A 28 -5.07 -0.69 3.79
CA PHE A 28 -4.67 -0.80 2.39
C PHE A 28 -3.54 -1.82 2.27
N LEU A 29 -3.74 -2.85 1.45
CA LEU A 29 -2.81 -3.94 1.22
C LEU A 29 -2.47 -4.00 -0.28
N PRO A 30 -1.26 -3.60 -0.70
CA PRO A 30 -0.79 -3.96 -2.04
C PRO A 30 -0.60 -5.47 -2.11
N ILE A 31 -1.25 -6.10 -3.09
CA ILE A 31 -1.20 -7.56 -3.34
C ILE A 31 -0.29 -7.82 -4.53
N ASN A 32 0.48 -8.90 -4.44
CA ASN A 32 1.40 -9.34 -5.48
C ASN A 32 1.37 -10.88 -5.58
N ASP A 33 1.57 -11.37 -6.80
CA ASP A 33 1.52 -12.79 -7.19
C ASP A 33 2.84 -13.55 -6.94
N ALA A 34 3.78 -12.98 -6.20
CA ALA A 34 4.99 -13.68 -5.78
C ALA A 34 4.66 -14.93 -4.95
N ARG A 35 5.13 -16.09 -5.43
CA ARG A 35 4.89 -17.41 -4.81
C ARG A 35 6.01 -17.92 -3.92
N SER A 36 7.20 -17.33 -3.99
CA SER A 36 8.39 -17.81 -3.28
C SER A 36 9.02 -16.70 -2.46
N VAL A 37 9.35 -17.02 -1.21
CA VAL A 37 10.10 -16.14 -0.29
C VAL A 37 11.61 -16.13 -0.56
N ILE A 38 12.11 -17.10 -1.34
CA ILE A 38 13.55 -17.27 -1.59
C ILE A 38 13.95 -16.55 -2.88
N LEU A 39 13.01 -16.37 -3.81
CA LEU A 39 13.26 -15.66 -5.06
C LEU A 39 13.12 -14.15 -4.85
N ALA A 40 14.24 -13.44 -4.90
CA ALA A 40 14.22 -11.98 -4.95
C ALA A 40 13.45 -11.52 -6.21
N GLU A 41 12.74 -10.40 -6.10
CA GLU A 41 11.96 -9.81 -7.20
C GLU A 41 10.88 -10.76 -7.78
N GLY A 42 10.39 -11.71 -6.98
CA GLY A 42 9.26 -12.55 -7.37
C GLY A 42 7.98 -11.74 -7.61
N GLY A 43 7.09 -12.31 -8.42
CA GLY A 43 5.80 -11.70 -8.79
C GLY A 43 5.90 -10.82 -10.03
N SER A 44 4.85 -10.83 -10.84
CA SER A 44 4.74 -10.12 -12.10
C SER A 44 3.70 -8.99 -12.08
N HIS A 45 2.77 -9.03 -11.11
CA HIS A 45 1.61 -8.15 -11.12
C HIS A 45 1.26 -7.61 -9.74
N TRP A 46 0.80 -6.36 -9.71
CA TRP A 46 0.36 -5.68 -8.49
C TRP A 46 -1.12 -5.32 -8.58
N SER A 47 -1.83 -5.54 -7.48
CA SER A 47 -3.23 -5.14 -7.30
C SER A 47 -3.42 -4.56 -5.90
N LEU A 48 -4.61 -4.04 -5.61
CA LEU A 48 -4.91 -3.40 -4.33
C LEU A 48 -6.08 -4.09 -3.63
N LEU A 49 -5.88 -4.42 -2.35
CA LEU A 49 -6.93 -4.85 -1.44
C LEU A 49 -7.17 -3.76 -0.39
N LEU A 50 -8.37 -3.18 -0.37
CA LEU A 50 -8.82 -2.25 0.67
C LEU A 50 -9.77 -2.99 1.61
N VAL A 51 -9.38 -3.12 2.87
CA VAL A 51 -10.21 -3.75 3.90
C VAL A 51 -10.83 -2.69 4.78
N SER A 52 -12.16 -2.58 4.78
CA SER A 52 -12.91 -1.89 5.82
C SER A 52 -13.12 -2.86 6.98
N ILE A 53 -12.41 -2.63 8.09
CA ILE A 53 -12.56 -3.43 9.32
C ILE A 53 -13.93 -3.18 9.93
N ILE A 54 -14.41 -1.93 9.90
CA ILE A 54 -15.71 -1.55 10.46
C ILE A 54 -16.86 -2.25 9.72
N ASP A 55 -16.81 -2.29 8.38
CA ASP A 55 -17.85 -2.93 7.54
C ASP A 55 -17.57 -4.42 7.28
N SER A 56 -16.47 -4.95 7.81
CA SER A 56 -16.05 -6.35 7.62
C SER A 56 -15.97 -6.76 6.15
N THR A 57 -15.51 -5.86 5.28
CA THR A 57 -15.51 -6.06 3.82
C THR A 57 -14.13 -5.75 3.25
N ALA A 58 -13.66 -6.59 2.34
CA ALA A 58 -12.41 -6.45 1.62
C ALA A 58 -12.70 -6.27 0.13
N PHE A 59 -12.36 -5.08 -0.40
CA PHE A 59 -12.55 -4.69 -1.78
C PHE A 59 -11.25 -4.88 -2.56
N HIS A 60 -11.29 -5.71 -3.60
CA HIS A 60 -10.15 -5.98 -4.47
C HIS A 60 -10.27 -5.18 -5.77
N TYR A 61 -9.20 -4.45 -6.09
CA TYR A 61 -9.04 -3.65 -7.29
C TYR A 61 -7.88 -4.17 -8.10
N ASP A 62 -8.17 -4.65 -9.31
CA ASP A 62 -7.18 -5.23 -10.21
C ASP A 62 -7.21 -4.53 -11.57
N SER A 63 -6.10 -3.92 -11.95
CA SER A 63 -5.94 -3.26 -13.25
C SER A 63 -5.69 -4.24 -14.40
N LEU A 64 -5.47 -5.53 -14.10
CA LEU A 64 -5.33 -6.62 -15.06
C LEU A 64 -6.22 -7.78 -14.61
N THR A 65 -7.53 -7.57 -14.61
CA THR A 65 -8.47 -8.60 -14.13
C THR A 65 -8.41 -9.86 -15.02
N PRO A 66 -8.44 -11.08 -14.47
CA PRO A 66 -8.55 -11.46 -13.06
C PRO A 66 -7.22 -11.90 -12.40
N SER A 67 -6.10 -11.27 -12.75
CA SER A 67 -4.73 -11.74 -12.47
C SER A 67 -4.45 -12.07 -10.99
N ASN A 68 -4.85 -11.22 -10.05
CA ASN A 68 -4.55 -11.39 -8.60
C ASN A 68 -5.77 -11.83 -7.76
N TYR A 69 -6.82 -12.38 -8.37
CA TYR A 69 -8.05 -12.74 -7.65
C TYR A 69 -7.80 -13.69 -6.47
N ASN A 70 -7.03 -14.77 -6.70
CA ASN A 70 -6.81 -15.80 -5.69
C ASN A 70 -5.92 -15.29 -4.56
N GLU A 71 -4.92 -14.49 -4.90
CA GLU A 71 -3.98 -13.85 -4.01
C GLU A 71 -4.70 -12.88 -3.08
N ALA A 72 -5.58 -12.04 -3.63
CA ALA A 72 -6.38 -11.09 -2.85
C ALA A 72 -7.41 -11.80 -1.96
N ARG A 73 -8.01 -12.89 -2.44
CA ARG A 73 -8.92 -13.73 -1.65
C ARG A 73 -8.20 -14.39 -0.48
N LEU A 74 -7.04 -15.00 -0.72
CA LEU A 74 -6.22 -15.61 0.32
C LEU A 74 -5.76 -14.55 1.35
N ALA A 75 -5.35 -13.35 0.89
CA ALA A 75 -4.98 -12.25 1.78
C ALA A 75 -6.15 -11.86 2.70
N THR A 76 -7.36 -11.83 2.15
CA THR A 76 -8.60 -11.55 2.90
C THR A 76 -8.85 -12.62 3.96
N GLU A 77 -8.72 -13.90 3.62
CA GLU A 77 -8.90 -15.02 4.56
C GLU A 77 -7.86 -14.99 5.69
N LYS A 78 -6.59 -14.72 5.37
CA LYS A 78 -5.50 -14.62 6.35
C LYS A 78 -5.70 -13.43 7.29
N LEU A 79 -6.09 -12.27 6.76
CA LEU A 79 -6.38 -11.11 7.58
C LEU A 79 -7.63 -11.32 8.43
N SER A 80 -8.66 -12.00 7.90
CA SER A 80 -9.86 -12.36 8.65
C SER A 80 -9.51 -13.20 9.89
N CYS A 81 -8.62 -14.18 9.74
CA CYS A 81 -8.10 -14.98 10.86
C CYS A 81 -7.32 -14.11 11.87
N LEU A 82 -6.43 -13.23 11.38
CA LEU A 82 -5.64 -12.34 12.23
C LEU A 82 -6.51 -11.39 13.07
N LEU A 83 -7.56 -10.83 12.46
CA LEU A 83 -8.49 -9.91 13.11
C LEU A 83 -9.52 -10.63 14.00
N GLY A 84 -9.60 -11.97 13.95
CA GLY A 84 -10.66 -12.74 14.61
C GLY A 84 -12.07 -12.35 14.13
N LYS A 85 -12.18 -11.85 12.89
CA LYS A 85 -13.42 -11.28 12.33
C LYS A 85 -13.62 -11.79 10.91
N ARG A 86 -14.83 -12.29 10.59
CA ARG A 86 -15.17 -12.73 9.24
C ARG A 86 -15.19 -11.53 8.28
N LEU A 87 -14.34 -11.55 7.26
CA LEU A 87 -14.34 -10.54 6.20
C LEU A 87 -15.07 -11.08 4.96
N GLN A 88 -15.94 -10.25 4.37
CA GLN A 88 -16.53 -10.52 3.07
C GLN A 88 -15.56 -10.05 1.96
N PHE A 89 -15.18 -10.95 1.06
CA PHE A 89 -14.39 -10.60 -0.11
C PHE A 89 -15.29 -10.09 -1.25
N MET A 90 -14.94 -8.95 -1.83
CA MET A 90 -15.60 -8.35 -2.98
C MET A 90 -14.58 -8.03 -4.07
N ASN A 91 -14.63 -8.76 -5.18
CA ASN A 91 -13.86 -8.44 -6.36
C ASN A 91 -14.57 -7.34 -7.15
N LEU A 92 -13.92 -6.20 -7.37
CA LEU A 92 -14.52 -5.09 -8.11
C LEU A 92 -14.12 -5.15 -9.59
N ASP A 93 -14.97 -5.83 -10.36
CA ASP A 93 -14.81 -6.03 -11.81
C ASP A 93 -14.90 -4.72 -12.62
N ASP A 94 -15.29 -3.62 -11.97
CA ASP A 94 -15.37 -2.28 -12.57
C ASP A 94 -14.18 -1.38 -12.25
N SER A 95 -13.08 -1.98 -11.80
CA SER A 95 -11.80 -1.30 -11.59
C SER A 95 -11.21 -0.82 -12.92
N PRO A 96 -10.56 0.36 -12.97
CA PRO A 96 -9.88 0.84 -14.16
C PRO A 96 -8.82 -0.16 -14.66
N GLN A 97 -8.90 -0.55 -15.93
CA GLN A 97 -7.95 -1.48 -16.54
C GLN A 97 -6.74 -0.74 -17.13
N GLN A 98 -5.57 -1.37 -17.07
CA GLN A 98 -4.35 -0.87 -17.69
C GLN A 98 -4.26 -1.26 -19.16
N GLU A 99 -3.65 -0.40 -19.97
CA GLU A 99 -3.45 -0.65 -21.41
C GLU A 99 -2.08 -1.27 -21.72
N ASN A 100 -1.14 -1.27 -20.77
CA ASN A 100 0.21 -1.79 -20.92
C ASN A 100 0.53 -2.89 -19.88
N SER A 101 1.75 -3.42 -19.87
CA SER A 101 2.15 -4.52 -18.97
C SER A 101 2.89 -4.09 -17.71
N ASN A 102 3.12 -2.79 -17.47
CA ASN A 102 4.06 -2.32 -16.45
C ASN A 102 3.53 -1.19 -15.53
N ASP A 103 2.29 -0.74 -15.72
CA ASP A 103 1.68 0.31 -14.89
C ASP A 103 0.87 -0.20 -13.70
N CYS A 104 0.75 -1.52 -13.48
CA CYS A 104 -0.06 -2.08 -12.39
C CYS A 104 0.26 -1.46 -11.01
N GLY A 105 1.54 -1.28 -10.68
CA GLY A 105 1.96 -0.60 -9.44
C GLY A 105 1.58 0.89 -9.39
N VAL A 106 1.57 1.56 -10.53
CA VAL A 106 1.14 2.97 -10.64
C VAL A 106 -0.37 3.06 -10.39
N TYR A 107 -1.14 2.14 -10.97
CA TYR A 107 -2.59 2.01 -10.72
C TYR A 107 -2.89 1.78 -9.24
N VAL A 108 -2.15 0.89 -8.56
CA VAL A 108 -2.30 0.66 -7.11
C VAL A 108 -2.16 1.97 -6.32
N CYS A 109 -1.10 2.74 -6.57
CA CYS A 109 -0.86 4.00 -5.87
C CYS A 109 -1.94 5.06 -6.16
N ILE A 110 -2.34 5.24 -7.42
CA ILE A 110 -3.37 6.22 -7.80
C ILE A 110 -4.72 5.85 -7.17
N GLN A 111 -5.10 4.57 -7.24
CA GLN A 111 -6.35 4.07 -6.67
C GLN A 111 -6.35 4.25 -5.15
N MET A 112 -5.26 3.90 -4.47
CA MET A 112 -5.10 4.11 -3.02
C MET A 112 -5.29 5.58 -2.64
N ARG A 113 -4.60 6.50 -3.35
CA ARG A 113 -4.74 7.94 -3.13
C ARG A 113 -6.17 8.43 -3.35
N HIS A 114 -6.83 7.96 -4.41
CA HIS A 114 -8.22 8.33 -4.70
C HIS A 114 -9.18 7.84 -3.62
N LEU A 115 -9.13 6.55 -3.28
CA LEU A 115 -9.99 5.94 -2.26
C LEU A 115 -9.80 6.64 -0.91
N LEU A 116 -8.57 6.90 -0.50
CA LEU A 116 -8.30 7.59 0.76
C LEU A 116 -8.87 9.01 0.75
N LEU A 117 -8.45 9.84 -0.21
CA LEU A 117 -8.72 11.28 -0.18
C LEU A 117 -10.14 11.66 -0.63
N LYS A 118 -10.78 10.86 -1.49
CA LYS A 118 -12.06 11.20 -2.14
C LYS A 118 -13.22 10.30 -1.72
N LYS A 119 -12.95 9.21 -1.00
CA LYS A 119 -13.99 8.31 -0.51
C LYS A 119 -13.97 8.27 1.01
N ILE A 120 -12.85 7.84 1.61
CA ILE A 120 -12.78 7.55 3.04
C ILE A 120 -12.73 8.83 3.88
N LEU A 121 -11.82 9.77 3.59
CA LEU A 121 -11.64 10.98 4.42
C LEU A 121 -12.73 12.04 4.22
N THR A 122 -13.47 11.95 3.11
CA THR A 122 -14.61 12.84 2.82
C THR A 122 -15.94 12.26 3.29
N ALA A 123 -15.97 10.99 3.71
CA ALA A 123 -17.18 10.35 4.18
C ALA A 123 -17.60 10.93 5.54
N ASN A 124 -18.87 11.32 5.64
CA ASN A 124 -19.48 11.50 6.95
C ASN A 124 -19.78 10.11 7.55
N SER A 125 -19.69 9.97 8.87
CA SER A 125 -19.89 8.70 9.58
C SER A 125 -21.27 8.05 9.40
N ARG A 126 -22.23 8.76 8.78
CA ARG A 126 -23.60 8.29 8.53
C ARG A 126 -23.87 7.97 7.05
N GLU A 127 -22.94 8.25 6.15
CA GLU A 127 -23.15 8.10 4.70
C GLU A 127 -22.52 6.82 4.17
N ARG A 128 -23.28 6.08 3.36
CA ARG A 128 -22.75 4.95 2.61
C ARG A 128 -21.97 5.46 1.41
N VAL A 129 -20.66 5.21 1.41
CA VAL A 129 -19.79 5.58 0.30
C VAL A 129 -19.61 4.40 -0.65
N SER A 130 -19.92 4.63 -1.92
CA SER A 130 -19.63 3.63 -2.96
C SER A 130 -18.12 3.49 -3.16
N MET A 131 -17.64 2.25 -3.03
CA MET A 131 -16.24 1.87 -3.23
C MET A 131 -15.90 1.54 -4.70
N SER A 132 -16.88 1.61 -5.61
CA SER A 132 -16.65 1.42 -7.05
C SER A 132 -15.79 2.54 -7.65
N LEU A 133 -14.93 2.15 -8.60
CA LEU A 133 -14.12 3.04 -9.44
C LEU A 133 -14.57 3.04 -10.91
N ARG A 134 -15.80 2.59 -11.19
CA ARG A 134 -16.38 2.57 -12.53
C ARG A 134 -16.28 3.94 -13.20
N GLY A 135 -15.80 3.95 -14.44
CA GLY A 135 -15.69 5.16 -15.26
C GLY A 135 -14.60 6.13 -14.77
N LYS A 136 -13.76 5.74 -13.81
CA LYS A 136 -12.57 6.52 -13.46
C LYS A 136 -11.47 6.26 -14.47
N LEU A 137 -10.96 7.35 -15.05
CA LEU A 137 -9.78 7.32 -15.89
C LEU A 137 -8.55 7.45 -15.01
N VAL A 138 -7.51 6.67 -15.32
CA VAL A 138 -6.23 6.67 -14.62
C VAL A 138 -5.18 7.24 -15.56
N ASP A 139 -4.58 8.38 -15.19
CA ASP A 139 -3.42 8.92 -15.89
C ASP A 139 -2.13 8.33 -15.29
N ALA A 140 -1.71 7.17 -15.82
CA ALA A 140 -0.52 6.49 -15.32
C ALA A 140 0.76 7.27 -15.61
N ASN A 141 0.85 7.99 -16.74
CA ASN A 141 2.04 8.78 -17.07
C ASN A 141 2.19 9.97 -16.10
N GLY A 142 1.10 10.69 -15.85
CA GLY A 142 1.04 11.73 -14.81
C GLY A 142 1.40 11.16 -13.43
N GLY A 143 0.85 9.99 -13.08
CA GLY A 143 1.18 9.28 -11.84
C GLY A 143 2.67 8.97 -11.69
N ARG A 144 3.32 8.46 -12.75
CA ARG A 144 4.77 8.20 -12.75
C ARG A 144 5.57 9.48 -12.51
N LYS A 145 5.23 10.57 -13.19
CA LYS A 145 5.89 11.88 -13.02
C LYS A 145 5.72 12.43 -11.61
N GLU A 146 4.53 12.33 -11.02
CA GLU A 146 4.25 12.76 -9.65
C GLU A 146 5.07 11.94 -8.62
N MET A 147 5.15 10.62 -8.81
CA MET A 147 5.94 9.75 -7.94
C MET A 147 7.43 10.08 -8.01
N LEU A 148 7.99 10.25 -9.22
CA LEU A 148 9.38 10.63 -9.40
C LEU A 148 9.69 11.97 -8.71
N LYS A 149 8.86 12.98 -8.94
CA LYS A 149 9.00 14.29 -8.27
C LYS A 149 8.95 14.18 -6.76
N THR A 150 8.08 13.32 -6.23
CA THR A 150 7.98 13.07 -4.77
C THR A 150 9.24 12.42 -4.22
N ILE A 151 9.82 11.45 -4.95
CA ILE A 151 11.05 10.78 -4.56
C ILE A 151 12.22 11.76 -4.58
N GLU A 152 12.37 12.54 -5.67
CA GLU A 152 13.42 13.54 -5.84
C GLU A 152 13.37 14.60 -4.73
N GLY A 153 12.19 15.16 -4.44
CA GLY A 153 12.02 16.13 -3.36
C GLY A 153 12.45 15.60 -2.00
N ARG A 154 12.09 14.34 -1.66
CA ARG A 154 12.53 13.71 -0.41
C ARG A 154 14.04 13.44 -0.37
N GLN A 155 14.66 13.14 -1.51
CA GLN A 155 16.11 12.96 -1.58
C GLN A 155 16.86 14.29 -1.37
N GLU A 156 16.33 15.40 -1.91
CA GLU A 156 16.88 16.74 -1.69
C GLU A 156 16.78 17.17 -0.23
N GLU A 157 15.61 16.97 0.39
CA GLU A 157 15.39 17.22 1.82
C GLU A 157 16.39 16.44 2.67
N ASN A 158 16.55 15.14 2.42
CA ASN A 158 17.50 14.29 3.15
C ASN A 158 18.96 14.74 2.97
N LYS A 159 19.36 15.13 1.75
CA LYS A 159 20.68 15.70 1.49
C LYS A 159 20.89 16.98 2.27
N SER A 160 19.90 17.88 2.30
CA SER A 160 19.98 19.12 3.07
C SER A 160 20.18 18.85 4.56
N ILE A 161 19.39 17.96 5.17
CA ILE A 161 19.49 17.56 6.58
C ILE A 161 20.86 16.96 6.88
N SER A 162 21.37 16.07 6.03
CA SER A 162 22.71 15.48 6.20
C SER A 162 23.82 16.53 6.14
N SER A 163 23.68 17.54 5.28
CA SER A 163 24.65 18.62 5.14
C SER A 163 24.62 19.59 6.34
N PHE A 164 23.44 19.86 6.90
CA PHE A 164 23.28 20.63 8.15
C PHE A 164 23.84 19.86 9.36
N GLY A 165 23.63 18.55 9.44
CA GLY A 165 24.22 17.69 10.47
C GLY A 165 25.75 17.68 10.42
N LYS A 166 26.34 17.59 9.22
CA LYS A 166 27.81 17.67 9.03
C LYS A 166 28.38 19.04 9.42
N ARG A 167 27.69 20.16 9.08
CA ARG A 167 28.13 21.50 9.48
C ARG A 167 28.07 21.73 11.00
N LYS A 168 27.03 21.23 11.68
CA LYS A 168 26.95 21.29 13.15
C LYS A 168 28.04 20.46 13.83
N ALA A 169 28.37 19.28 13.31
CA ALA A 169 29.46 18.46 13.85
C ALA A 169 30.84 19.13 13.69
N ALA A 170 31.09 19.80 12.57
CA ALA A 170 32.33 20.55 12.34
C ALA A 170 32.46 21.79 13.25
N ALA A 171 31.35 22.44 13.60
CA ALA A 171 31.34 23.63 14.47
C ALA A 171 31.46 23.33 15.97
N GLY A 172 31.33 22.07 16.40
CA GLY A 172 31.38 21.64 17.80
C GLY A 172 32.73 21.09 18.28
N SER A 173 33.78 21.15 17.47
CA SER A 173 35.10 20.67 17.86
C SER A 173 35.83 21.75 18.69
N PRO A 174 36.23 21.49 19.95
CA PRO A 174 36.97 22.46 20.75
C PRO A 174 38.32 22.79 20.09
N PRO A 175 38.83 24.03 20.23
CA PRO A 175 40.14 24.39 19.69
C PRO A 175 41.21 23.50 20.33
N ARG A 176 42.01 22.83 19.50
CA ARG A 176 43.21 22.11 19.95
C ARG A 176 44.25 23.15 20.33
N ILE A 177 44.74 23.09 21.56
CA ILE A 177 45.91 23.85 22.00
C ILE A 177 47.13 23.06 21.53
N ASP A 178 47.85 23.62 20.56
CA ASP A 178 49.17 23.10 20.17
C ASP A 178 50.15 23.35 21.32
N SER A 179 50.92 22.31 21.68
CA SER A 179 51.99 22.35 22.69
C SER A 179 53.32 22.74 22.08
#